data_AF-A0A7C4U935-F1
#
_entry.id   AF-A0A7C4U935-F1
#
_cell.length_a   1.000
_cell.length_b   1.000
_cell.length_c   1.000
_cell.angle_alpha   90.00
_cell.angle_beta   90.00
_cell.angle_gamma   90.00
#
_symmetry.space_group_name_H-M   'P 1'
#
loop_
_entity.id
_entity.type
_entity.pdbx_description
1 polymer ?
#
loop_
_entity_poly.entity_id
_entity_poly.type
_entity_poly.pdbx_seq_one_letter_code
_entity_poly.pdbx_strand_id
1 'polypeptide(L)'
;MEFLLLAGIILILEILKNIEPVRDAISTLNALKIPIGFVVLLRGISFLFYSKLLFQGIMGIIAGAILTIEVFILFIKDIEVRNRVRDSMLGLSIPVGFITLIAGFIGLFLR
;
A
#
# COMPACT_ATOMS: atom_id res chain seq x y z
N MET A 1 -4.85 0.26 -13.50
CA MET A 1 -5.53 1.03 -12.44
C MET A 1 -5.88 0.14 -11.26
N GLU A 2 -6.25 -1.11 -11.55
CA GLU A 2 -6.55 -2.21 -10.63
C GLU A 2 -5.49 -2.36 -9.53
N PHE A 3 -4.20 -2.27 -9.86
CA PHE A 3 -3.12 -2.38 -8.87
C PHE A 3 -3.07 -1.21 -7.88
N LEU A 4 -3.43 0.02 -8.26
CA LEU A 4 -3.54 1.12 -7.29
C LEU A 4 -4.71 0.90 -6.33
N LEU A 5 -5.85 0.43 -6.85
CA LEU A 5 -7.00 0.11 -6.02
C LEU A 5 -6.67 -1.00 -5.03
N LEU A 6 -5.99 -2.04 -5.49
CA LEU A 6 -5.50 -3.13 -4.64
C LEU A 6 -4.54 -2.61 -3.57
N ALA A 7 -3.58 -1.76 -3.93
CA ALA A 7 -2.64 -1.17 -2.98
C ALA A 7 -3.37 -0.33 -1.91
N GLY A 8 -4.31 0.51 -2.32
CA GLY A 8 -5.11 1.33 -1.41
C GLY A 8 -5.92 0.48 -0.43
N ILE A 9 -6.54 -0.61 -0.91
CA ILE A 9 -7.28 -1.55 -0.05
C ILE A 9 -6.33 -2.22 0.95
N ILE A 10 -5.16 -2.69 0.53
CA ILE A 10 -4.21 -3.36 1.42
C ILE A 10 -3.75 -2.43 2.55
N LEU A 11 -3.44 -1.18 2.22
CA LEU A 11 -3.01 -0.17 3.20
C LEU A 11 -4.10 0.17 4.23
N ILE A 12 -5.37 0.16 3.82
CA ILE A 12 -6.51 0.40 4.72
C ILE A 12 -6.82 -0.84 5.57
N LEU A 13 -6.67 -2.05 5.01
CA LEU A 13 -6.88 -3.29 5.74
C LEU A 13 -5.97 -3.42 6.97
N GLU A 14 -4.80 -2.78 6.97
CA GLU A 14 -3.89 -2.71 8.13
C GLU A 14 -4.60 -2.23 9.42
N ILE A 15 -5.64 -1.37 9.32
CA ILE A 15 -6.46 -0.88 10.45
C ILE A 15 -7.28 -2.00 11.07
N LEU A 16 -7.81 -2.87 10.23
CA LEU A 16 -8.74 -3.93 10.60
C LEU A 16 -8.01 -5.17 11.14
N LYS A 17 -6.67 -5.11 11.31
CA LYS A 17 -5.85 -6.23 11.79
C LYS A 17 -6.25 -6.77 13.16
N ASN A 18 -6.96 -5.97 13.95
CA ASN A 18 -7.41 -6.33 15.30
C ASN A 18 -8.74 -7.12 15.28
N ILE A 19 -9.39 -7.25 14.13
CA ILE A 19 -10.62 -8.03 13.97
C ILE A 19 -10.23 -9.45 13.56
N GLU A 20 -10.55 -10.46 14.39
CA GLU A 20 -10.14 -11.87 14.20
C GLU A 20 -10.28 -12.41 12.77
N PRO A 21 -11.45 -12.33 12.11
CA PRO A 21 -11.60 -12.84 10.74
C PRO A 21 -10.73 -12.10 9.71
N VAL A 22 -10.37 -10.85 9.97
CA VAL A 22 -9.53 -10.04 9.07
C VAL A 22 -8.04 -10.28 9.35
N ARG A 23 -7.67 -10.64 10.57
CA ARG A 23 -6.30 -10.93 10.97
C ARG A 23 -5.68 -12.06 10.14
N ASP A 24 -6.42 -13.14 9.92
CA ASP A 24 -5.93 -14.31 9.18
C ASP A 24 -5.83 -14.02 7.67
N ALA A 25 -6.76 -13.20 7.15
CA ALA A 25 -6.68 -12.69 5.80
C ALA A 25 -5.43 -11.81 5.60
N ILE A 26 -5.15 -10.87 6.52
CA ILE A 26 -3.96 -10.01 6.47
C ILE A 26 -2.67 -10.81 6.59
N SER A 27 -2.65 -11.83 7.46
CA SER A 27 -1.51 -12.76 7.61
C SER A 27 -1.14 -13.40 6.26
N THR A 28 -2.14 -13.92 5.55
CA THR A 28 -1.95 -14.51 4.21
C THR A 28 -1.53 -13.44 3.19
N LEU A 29 -2.11 -12.24 3.30
CA LEU A 29 -1.81 -11.12 2.43
C LEU A 29 -0.39 -10.56 2.63
N ASN A 30 0.18 -10.66 3.84
CA ASN A 30 1.53 -10.17 4.16
C ASN A 30 2.61 -10.80 3.27
N ALA A 31 2.48 -12.09 2.95
CA ALA A 31 3.38 -12.76 2.01
C ALA A 31 3.26 -12.20 0.58
N LEU A 32 2.05 -11.77 0.19
CA LEU A 32 1.75 -11.19 -1.11
C LEU A 32 2.02 -9.67 -1.18
N LYS A 33 2.19 -8.99 -0.04
CA LYS A 33 2.50 -7.54 -0.01
C LYS A 33 3.79 -7.21 -0.76
N ILE A 34 4.80 -8.09 -0.74
CA ILE A 34 6.07 -7.88 -1.47
C ILE A 34 5.85 -7.82 -2.98
N PRO A 35 5.35 -8.89 -3.65
CA PRO A 35 5.15 -8.85 -5.08
C PRO A 35 4.14 -7.78 -5.49
N ILE A 36 3.08 -7.56 -4.68
CA ILE A 36 2.10 -6.51 -4.96
C ILE A 36 2.73 -5.12 -4.87
N GLY A 37 3.48 -4.82 -3.80
CA GLY A 37 4.16 -3.54 -3.60
C GLY A 37 5.13 -3.23 -4.75
N PHE A 38 5.87 -4.23 -5.22
CA PHE A 38 6.78 -4.07 -6.35
C PHE A 38 6.03 -3.81 -7.67
N VAL A 39 4.97 -4.57 -7.96
CA VAL A 39 4.14 -4.35 -9.15
C VAL A 39 3.51 -2.96 -9.13
N VAL A 40 3.04 -2.50 -7.97
CA VAL A 40 2.44 -1.18 -7.78
C VAL A 40 3.47 -0.07 -7.99
N LEU A 41 4.71 -0.24 -7.49
CA LEU A 41 5.83 0.68 -7.75
C LEU A 41 6.11 0.81 -9.25
N LEU A 42 6.30 -0.33 -9.94
CA LEU A 42 6.55 -0.33 -11.38
C LEU A 42 5.39 0.29 -12.16
N ARG A 43 4.15 0.03 -11.74
CA ARG A 43 2.98 0.62 -12.37
C ARG A 43 2.89 2.12 -12.13
N GLY A 44 3.20 2.59 -10.93
CA GLY A 44 3.28 4.01 -10.60
C GLY A 44 4.32 4.72 -11.46
N ILE A 45 5.54 4.15 -11.58
CA ILE A 45 6.58 4.65 -12.49
C ILE A 45 6.07 4.70 -13.92
N SER A 46 5.39 3.66 -14.40
CA SER A 46 4.83 3.63 -15.75
C SER A 46 3.84 4.77 -16.02
N PHE A 47 3.08 5.20 -15.01
CA PHE A 47 2.10 6.29 -15.12
C PHE A 47 2.72 7.68 -15.08
N LEU A 48 3.91 7.85 -14.50
CA LEU A 48 4.64 9.13 -14.55
C LEU A 48 4.98 9.55 -15.98
N PHE A 49 5.14 8.59 -16.90
CA PHE A 49 5.41 8.88 -18.31
C PHE A 49 4.16 9.35 -19.08
N TYR A 50 2.97 9.34 -18.47
CA TYR A 50 1.72 9.82 -19.06
C TYR A 50 1.21 11.03 -18.26
N SER A 51 1.25 12.23 -18.87
CA SER A 51 0.89 13.49 -18.19
C SER A 51 -0.52 13.49 -17.57
N LYS A 52 -1.49 12.83 -18.22
CA LYS A 52 -2.86 12.68 -17.72
C LYS A 52 -2.98 11.80 -16.47
N LEU A 53 -1.96 10.97 -16.18
CA LEU A 53 -1.96 9.99 -15.11
C LEU A 53 -0.92 10.29 -14.02
N LEU A 54 -0.40 11.52 -13.98
CA LEU A 54 0.70 11.90 -13.10
C LEU A 54 0.34 11.74 -11.61
N PHE A 55 -0.90 12.10 -11.24
CA PHE A 55 -1.40 11.90 -9.88
C PHE A 55 -1.43 10.41 -9.47
N GLN A 56 -1.89 9.54 -10.38
CA GLN A 56 -1.89 8.09 -10.19
C GLN A 56 -0.46 7.53 -10.14
N GLY A 57 0.46 8.09 -10.92
CA GLY A 57 1.88 7.72 -10.87
C GLY A 57 2.49 8.00 -9.51
N ILE A 58 2.32 9.22 -8.99
CA ILE A 58 2.82 9.61 -7.66
C ILE A 58 2.22 8.73 -6.57
N MET A 59 0.89 8.56 -6.55
CA MET A 59 0.24 7.75 -5.52
C MET A 59 0.61 6.28 -5.60
N GLY A 60 0.79 5.73 -6.80
CA GLY A 60 1.29 4.37 -6.99
C GLY A 60 2.69 4.18 -6.41
N ILE A 61 3.59 5.14 -6.61
CA ILE A 61 4.95 5.07 -6.06
C ILE A 61 4.92 5.14 -4.52
N ILE A 62 4.17 6.09 -3.95
CA ILE A 62 4.08 6.25 -2.50
C ILE A 62 3.47 4.99 -1.86
N ALA A 63 2.34 4.49 -2.40
CA ALA A 63 1.68 3.30 -1.88
C ALA A 63 2.56 2.05 -2.00
N GLY A 64 3.19 1.84 -3.15
CA GLY A 64 4.08 0.70 -3.35
C GLY A 64 5.34 0.76 -2.48
N ALA A 65 5.88 1.95 -2.22
CA ALA A 65 7.00 2.14 -1.29
C ALA A 65 6.59 1.78 0.15
N ILE A 66 5.43 2.25 0.62
CA ILE A 66 4.92 1.92 1.96
C ILE A 66 4.70 0.41 2.11
N LEU A 67 4.03 -0.23 1.15
CA LEU A 67 3.83 -1.69 1.17
C LEU A 67 5.15 -2.46 1.21
N THR A 68 6.17 -1.95 0.52
CA THR A 68 7.51 -2.56 0.54
C THR A 68 8.17 -2.40 1.91
N ILE A 69 8.09 -1.21 2.53
CA ILE A 69 8.65 -0.93 3.87
C ILE A 69 7.94 -1.76 4.94
N GLU A 70 6.62 -1.92 4.88
CA GLU A 70 5.85 -2.76 5.82
C GLU A 70 6.38 -4.19 5.89
N VAL A 71 6.84 -4.73 4.76
CA VAL A 71 7.47 -6.05 4.72
C VAL A 71 8.85 -5.99 5.37
N PHE A 72 9.67 -4.98 5.09
CA PHE A 72 10.98 -4.84 5.72
C PHE A 72 10.89 -4.81 7.25
N ILE A 73 9.82 -4.25 7.81
CA ILE A 73 9.56 -4.25 9.26
C ILE A 73 9.39 -5.67 9.82
N LEU A 74 8.89 -6.62 9.03
CA LEU A 74 8.77 -8.03 9.46
C LEU A 74 10.14 -8.69 9.72
N PHE A 75 11.21 -8.18 9.12
CA PHE A 75 12.57 -8.67 9.32
C PHE A 75 13.26 -8.07 10.55
N ILE A 76 12.70 -7.04 11.19
CA ILE A 76 13.25 -6.44 12.41
C ILE A 76 13.08 -7.43 13.57
N LYS A 77 14.19 -7.90 14.15
CA LYS A 77 14.19 -8.89 15.24
C LYS A 77 13.74 -8.31 16.59
N ASP A 78 13.98 -7.04 16.82
CA ASP A 78 13.59 -6.35 18.05
C ASP A 78 12.10 -6.02 18.05
N ILE A 79 11.38 -6.52 19.06
CA ILE A 79 9.91 -6.43 19.17
C ILE A 79 9.47 -4.98 19.49
N GLU A 80 10.21 -4.26 20.34
CA GLU A 80 9.87 -2.88 20.71
C GLU A 80 10.07 -1.94 19.53
N VAL A 81 11.20 -2.08 18.82
CA VAL A 81 11.50 -1.29 17.62
C VAL A 81 10.48 -1.59 16.52
N ARG A 82 10.16 -2.87 16.30
CA ARG A 82 9.15 -3.30 15.32
C ARG A 82 7.78 -2.65 15.61
N ASN A 83 7.33 -2.69 16.86
CA ASN A 83 6.02 -2.14 17.23
C ASN A 83 6.00 -0.61 17.08
N ARG A 84 7.05 0.10 17.53
CA ARG A 84 7.16 1.56 17.37
C ARG A 84 7.13 2.01 15.90
N VAL A 85 7.88 1.33 15.03
CA VAL A 85 7.88 1.64 13.60
C VAL A 85 6.52 1.32 12.99
N ARG A 86 5.90 0.20 13.36
CA ARG A 86 4.58 -0.19 12.85
C ARG A 86 3.49 0.80 13.22
N ASP A 87 3.44 1.26 14.47
CA ASP A 87 2.46 2.24 14.94
C ASP A 87 2.64 3.60 14.26
N SER A 88 3.90 3.98 13.99
CA SER A 88 4.21 5.20 13.24
C SER A 88 3.79 5.08 11.76
N MET A 89 3.96 3.91 11.15
CA MET A 89 3.53 3.65 9.78
C MET A 89 2.02 3.57 9.64
N LEU A 90 1.28 3.08 10.63
CA LEU A 90 -0.18 3.07 10.63
C LEU A 90 -0.75 4.49 10.44
N GLY A 91 -0.17 5.50 11.09
CA GLY A 91 -0.59 6.89 10.93
C GLY A 91 -0.46 7.44 9.50
N LEU A 92 0.46 6.89 8.69
CA LEU A 92 0.70 7.30 7.29
C LEU A 92 0.01 6.39 6.27
N SER A 93 -0.09 5.10 6.56
CA SER A 93 -0.63 4.10 5.64
C SER A 93 -2.11 4.32 5.37
N ILE A 94 -2.85 4.79 6.37
CA ILE A 94 -4.29 5.02 6.24
C ILE A 94 -4.61 6.19 5.31
N PRO A 95 -4.09 7.42 5.55
CA PRO A 95 -4.34 8.53 4.63
C PRO A 95 -3.85 8.22 3.22
N VAL A 96 -2.67 7.60 3.09
CA VAL A 96 -2.13 7.22 1.79
C VAL A 96 -3.02 6.19 1.11
N GLY A 97 -3.50 5.17 1.82
CA GLY A 97 -4.39 4.16 1.28
C GLY A 97 -5.68 4.77 0.71
N PHE A 98 -6.27 5.73 1.43
CA PHE A 98 -7.48 6.43 0.99
C PHE A 98 -7.24 7.29 -0.26
N ILE A 99 -6.16 8.08 -0.27
CA ILE A 99 -5.81 8.91 -1.44
C ILE A 99 -5.43 8.03 -2.64
N THR A 100 -4.79 6.89 -2.40
CA THR A 100 -4.43 5.91 -3.46
C THR A 100 -5.67 5.26 -4.06
N LEU A 101 -6.69 4.96 -3.26
CA LEU A 101 -8.00 4.52 -3.75
C LEU A 101 -8.64 5.59 -4.65
N ILE A 102 -8.68 6.84 -4.20
CA ILE A 102 -9.21 7.96 -4.98
C ILE A 102 -8.46 8.09 -6.31
N ALA A 103 -7.12 8.03 -6.28
CA ALA A 103 -6.29 8.04 -7.47
C ALA A 103 -6.61 6.88 -8.42
N GLY A 104 -6.78 5.67 -7.87
CA GLY A 104 -7.20 4.49 -8.63
C GLY A 104 -8.56 4.67 -9.30
N PHE A 105 -9.56 5.18 -8.57
CA PHE A 105 -10.90 5.46 -9.11
C PHE A 105 -10.87 6.51 -10.20
N ILE A 106 -10.21 7.66 -9.96
CA ILE A 106 -10.06 8.72 -10.97
C ILE A 106 -9.35 8.15 -12.22
N GLY A 107 -8.33 7.32 -12.03
CA GLY A 107 -7.60 6.67 -13.12
C GLY A 107 -8.46 5.74 -13.97
N LEU A 108 -9.51 5.12 -13.42
CA LEU A 108 -10.44 4.30 -14.21
C LEU A 108 -11.27 5.14 -15.18
N PHE A 109 -11.63 6.37 -14.81
CA PHE A 109 -12.42 7.27 -15.65
C PHE A 109 -11.58 8.10 -16.64
N LEU A 110 -10.27 8.21 -16.40
CA LEU A 110 -9.32 8.90 -17.29
C LEU A 110 -8.66 7.99 -18.33
N ARG A 111 -9.01 6.69 -18.33
CA ARG A 111 -8.58 5.71 -19.32
C ARG A 111 -9.34 5.89 -20.63
#